data_AF-A0A1F2R312-F1
#
_entry.id   AF-A0A1F2R312-F1
#
_cell.length_a   1.000
_cell.length_b   1.000
_cell.length_c   1.000
_cell.angle_alpha   90.00
_cell.angle_beta   90.00
_cell.angle_gamma   90.00
#
_symmetry.space_group_name_H-M   'P 1'
#
loop_
_entity.id
_entity.type
_entity.pdbx_description
1 polymer ?
#
loop_
_entity_poly.entity_id
_entity_poly.type
_entity_poly.pdbx_seq_one_letter_code
_entity_poly.pdbx_strand_id
1 'polypeptide(L)'
;MKALVSVKELMADMIDPISDNIFDAVGWEITNKGIVETRPRTDDDWAKVKIGAVTLAEGIYLLKVPRPWAPPGDVNNSTGPNPPELSPTQIQAMVDKDPVLWNAKIEALRNVALEVLEIVKRKDVDELFAAGEDLDKACEGCHLEYWYPGDRKAVEEDARQKARFEKAEKK
;
A
#
# COMPACT_ATOMS: atom_id res chain seq x y z
N MET A 1 2.82 21.07 -14.94
CA MET A 1 3.80 19.95 -14.92
C MET A 1 3.27 18.87 -15.85
N LYS A 2 4.12 18.23 -16.66
CA LYS A 2 3.72 17.07 -17.48
C LYS A 2 4.19 15.80 -16.76
N ALA A 3 3.29 14.87 -16.48
CA ALA A 3 3.66 13.58 -15.89
C ALA A 3 4.51 12.77 -16.88
N LEU A 4 5.52 12.06 -16.36
CA LEU A 4 6.40 11.19 -17.15
C LEU A 4 5.75 9.83 -17.42
N VAL A 5 5.09 9.28 -16.41
CA VAL A 5 4.54 7.91 -16.37
C VAL A 5 3.07 7.92 -16.00
N SER A 6 2.35 6.85 -16.32
CA SER A 6 0.96 6.64 -15.94
C SER A 6 0.78 6.45 -14.42
N VAL A 7 -0.47 6.32 -13.94
CA VAL A 7 -0.74 5.88 -12.56
C VAL A 7 -0.18 4.49 -12.33
N LYS A 8 -0.50 3.53 -13.20
CA LYS A 8 -0.01 2.15 -13.14
C LYS A 8 1.52 2.06 -13.05
N GLU A 9 2.22 2.81 -13.91
CA GLU A 9 3.68 2.86 -13.91
C GLU A 9 4.23 3.57 -12.67
N LEU A 10 3.64 4.67 -12.20
CA LEU A 10 4.07 5.30 -10.95
C LEU A 10 3.94 4.34 -9.76
N MET A 11 2.83 3.60 -9.71
CA MET A 11 2.62 2.60 -8.67
C MET A 11 3.69 1.52 -8.73
N ALA A 12 3.89 0.89 -9.89
CA ALA A 12 4.84 -0.21 -10.07
C ALA A 12 6.30 0.20 -9.93
N ASP A 13 6.70 1.37 -10.42
CA ASP A 13 8.11 1.76 -10.53
C ASP A 13 8.60 2.58 -9.33
N MET A 14 7.69 3.10 -8.51
CA MET A 14 8.04 4.01 -7.42
C MET A 14 7.33 3.70 -6.11
N ILE A 15 6.01 3.58 -6.09
CA ILE A 15 5.24 3.50 -4.84
C ILE A 15 5.30 2.11 -4.22
N ASP A 16 5.08 1.08 -5.02
CA ASP A 16 5.13 -0.32 -4.59
C ASP A 16 6.53 -0.72 -4.09
N PRO A 17 7.62 -0.58 -4.88
CA PRO A 17 8.95 -1.03 -4.44
C PRO A 17 9.50 -0.24 -3.25
N ILE A 18 9.07 1.00 -3.04
CA ILE A 18 9.53 1.78 -1.89
C ILE A 18 8.77 1.46 -0.61
N SER A 19 7.57 0.87 -0.73
CA SER A 19 6.78 0.38 0.39
C SER A 19 7.40 -0.87 1.02
N ASP A 20 8.14 -1.68 0.24
CA ASP A 20 8.89 -2.85 0.73
C ASP A 20 9.90 -2.49 1.82
N ASN A 21 10.46 -1.27 1.79
CA ASN A 21 11.33 -0.79 2.87
C ASN A 21 10.63 -0.71 4.23
N ILE A 22 9.30 -0.68 4.26
CA ILE A 22 8.47 -0.69 5.47
C ILE A 22 7.95 -2.11 5.72
N PHE A 23 7.36 -2.76 4.71
CA PHE A 23 6.79 -4.11 4.85
C PHE A 23 7.83 -5.16 5.25
N ASP A 24 8.99 -5.16 4.61
CA ASP A 24 10.04 -6.14 4.88
C ASP A 24 10.84 -5.82 6.14
N ALA A 25 10.62 -4.66 6.75
CA ALA A 25 11.37 -4.24 7.91
C ALA A 25 11.09 -5.11 9.13
N VAL A 26 9.87 -5.66 9.23
CA VAL A 26 9.38 -6.41 10.39
C VAL A 26 8.56 -7.61 9.95
N GLY A 27 8.83 -8.80 10.50
CA GLY A 27 8.06 -9.98 10.17
C GLY A 27 8.57 -11.27 10.80
N TRP A 28 7.83 -12.35 10.57
CA TRP A 28 8.20 -13.69 11.01
C TRP A 28 8.12 -14.68 9.87
N GLU A 29 9.18 -15.44 9.68
CA GLU A 29 9.23 -16.55 8.74
C GLU A 29 9.22 -17.88 9.51
N ILE A 30 8.26 -18.76 9.20
CA ILE A 30 8.23 -20.12 9.74
C ILE A 30 9.10 -21.00 8.85
N THR A 31 10.27 -21.40 9.37
CA THR A 31 11.19 -22.29 8.67
C THR A 31 11.19 -23.68 9.31
N ASN A 32 11.76 -24.67 8.61
CA ASN A 32 12.00 -26.01 9.17
C ASN A 32 12.91 -26.00 10.42
N LYS A 33 13.58 -24.87 10.71
CA LYS A 33 14.48 -24.69 11.86
C LYS A 33 13.86 -23.86 12.99
N GLY A 34 12.60 -23.43 12.85
CA GLY A 34 11.90 -22.56 13.79
C GLY A 34 11.49 -21.23 13.17
N ILE A 35 11.05 -20.30 14.02
CA ILE A 35 10.60 -18.96 13.63
C ILE A 35 11.80 -18.03 13.52
N VAL A 36 12.01 -17.43 12.35
CA VAL A 36 12.99 -16.37 12.12
C VAL A 36 12.28 -15.03 12.19
N GLU A 37 12.70 -14.17 13.11
CA GLU A 37 12.17 -12.80 13.26
C GLU A 37 13.05 -11.80 12.51
N THR A 38 12.44 -11.08 11.57
CA THR A 38 13.02 -9.91 10.90
C THR A 38 12.58 -8.66 11.65
N ARG A 39 13.55 -7.80 12.01
CA ARG A 39 13.32 -6.48 12.61
C ARG A 39 14.54 -5.58 12.44
N PRO A 40 14.39 -4.24 12.43
CA PRO A 40 15.53 -3.33 12.39
C PRO A 40 16.39 -3.45 13.66
N ARG A 41 17.72 -3.52 13.50
CA ARG A 41 18.67 -3.64 14.61
C ARG A 41 19.75 -2.56 14.58
N THR A 42 20.08 -2.06 13.40
CA THR A 42 21.13 -1.09 13.16
C THR A 42 20.56 0.27 12.74
N ASP A 43 21.38 1.31 12.82
CA ASP A 43 21.00 2.64 12.31
C ASP A 43 20.71 2.61 10.81
N ASP A 44 21.41 1.75 10.05
CA ASP A 44 21.19 1.57 8.61
C ASP A 44 19.83 0.92 8.31
N ASP A 45 19.39 -0.04 9.13
CA ASP A 45 18.06 -0.64 8.98
C ASP A 45 16.97 0.43 9.18
N TRP A 46 17.10 1.23 10.23
CA TRP A 46 16.17 2.34 10.49
C TRP A 46 16.24 3.43 9.42
N ALA A 47 17.43 3.68 8.86
CA ALA A 47 17.59 4.60 7.74
C ALA A 47 16.87 4.10 6.48
N LYS A 48 16.87 2.79 6.21
CA LYS A 48 16.13 2.19 5.09
C LYS A 48 14.61 2.40 5.26
N VAL A 49 14.06 2.14 6.44
CA VAL A 49 12.64 2.41 6.74
C VAL A 49 12.30 3.89 6.56
N LYS A 50 13.16 4.79 7.07
CA LYS A 50 13.00 6.24 6.88
C LYS A 50 12.98 6.63 5.40
N ILE A 51 13.90 6.11 4.60
CA ILE A 51 13.96 6.37 3.15
C ILE A 51 12.66 5.90 2.49
N GLY A 52 12.17 4.72 2.86
CA GLY A 52 10.88 4.19 2.43
C GLY A 52 9.74 5.17 2.70
N ALA A 53 9.57 5.53 3.97
CA ALA A 53 8.49 6.39 4.43
C ALA A 53 8.53 7.81 3.85
N VAL A 54 9.71 8.47 3.78
CA VAL A 54 9.81 9.81 3.14
C VAL A 54 9.44 9.73 1.67
N THR A 55 10.00 8.77 0.94
CA THR A 55 9.78 8.66 -0.50
C THR A 55 8.34 8.30 -0.82
N LEU A 56 7.70 7.46 0.00
CA LEU A 56 6.28 7.13 -0.11
C LEU A 56 5.39 8.36 0.16
N ALA A 57 5.65 9.08 1.25
CA ALA A 57 4.87 10.27 1.64
C ALA A 57 4.90 11.39 0.59
N GLU A 58 6.06 11.61 -0.04
CA GLU A 58 6.22 12.59 -1.12
C GLU A 58 5.73 12.04 -2.46
N GLY A 59 6.05 10.78 -2.75
CA GLY A 59 5.74 10.11 -4.02
C GLY A 59 4.25 9.97 -4.26
N ILE A 60 3.47 9.65 -3.22
CA ILE A 60 2.02 9.44 -3.39
C ILE A 60 1.29 10.71 -3.83
N TYR A 61 1.80 11.89 -3.47
CA TYR A 61 1.23 13.17 -3.92
C TYR A 61 1.39 13.41 -5.42
N LEU A 62 2.30 12.71 -6.09
CA LEU A 62 2.41 12.77 -7.53
C LEU A 62 1.12 12.28 -8.21
N LEU A 63 0.31 11.43 -7.56
CA LEU A 63 -1.01 11.02 -8.05
C LEU A 63 -2.06 12.16 -8.11
N LYS A 64 -1.78 13.31 -7.48
CA LYS A 64 -2.60 14.52 -7.64
C LYS A 64 -2.31 15.26 -8.95
N VAL A 65 -1.18 14.96 -9.60
CA VAL A 65 -0.83 15.54 -10.89
C VAL A 65 -1.54 14.76 -11.99
N PRO A 66 -2.33 15.42 -12.87
CA PRO A 66 -3.01 14.77 -13.98
C PRO A 66 -2.06 13.95 -14.84
N ARG A 67 -2.42 12.69 -15.09
CA ARG A 67 -1.64 11.71 -15.85
C ARG A 67 -2.53 10.62 -16.43
N PRO A 68 -2.09 9.88 -17.47
CA PRO A 68 -2.80 8.68 -17.92
C PRO A 68 -2.92 7.64 -16.80
N TRP A 69 -3.98 6.83 -16.81
CA TRP A 69 -4.13 5.73 -15.85
C TRP A 69 -3.20 4.54 -16.16
N ALA A 70 -3.08 4.19 -17.43
CA ALA A 70 -2.25 3.08 -17.92
C ALA A 70 -1.35 3.53 -19.10
N PRO A 71 -0.31 2.77 -19.45
CA PRO A 71 0.50 3.00 -20.65
C PRO A 71 -0.33 3.02 -21.94
N PRO A 72 0.17 3.64 -23.03
CA PRO A 72 -0.53 3.63 -24.31
C PRO A 72 -0.81 2.20 -24.80
N GLY A 73 -2.09 1.90 -25.04
CA GLY A 73 -2.54 0.58 -25.49
C GLY A 73 -2.82 -0.43 -24.38
N ASP A 74 -2.49 -0.12 -23.12
CA ASP A 74 -2.88 -0.92 -21.96
C ASP A 74 -4.30 -0.53 -21.50
N VAL A 75 -5.17 -1.53 -21.38
CA VAL A 75 -6.56 -1.39 -20.91
C VAL A 75 -6.71 -1.68 -19.42
N ASN A 76 -5.60 -1.83 -18.69
CA ASN A 76 -5.56 -2.15 -17.27
C ASN A 76 -6.25 -3.48 -16.94
N ASN A 77 -5.84 -4.56 -17.62
CA ASN A 77 -6.39 -5.90 -17.43
C ASN A 77 -7.94 -5.98 -17.46
N SER A 78 -8.62 -5.01 -18.09
CA SER A 78 -10.05 -4.79 -17.92
C SER A 78 -10.93 -5.55 -18.92
N THR A 79 -10.40 -6.62 -19.53
CA THR A 79 -11.08 -7.36 -20.61
C THR A 79 -11.24 -8.83 -20.25
N GLY A 80 -12.33 -9.44 -20.73
CA GLY A 80 -12.66 -10.84 -20.48
C GLY A 80 -14.02 -10.99 -19.79
N PRO A 81 -14.44 -12.23 -19.48
CA PRO A 81 -15.75 -12.51 -18.88
C PRO A 81 -15.88 -12.01 -17.44
N ASN A 82 -14.78 -11.97 -16.69
CA ASN A 82 -14.68 -11.43 -15.33
C ASN A 82 -13.37 -10.66 -15.22
N PRO A 83 -13.31 -9.42 -15.75
CA PRO A 83 -12.07 -8.67 -15.71
C PRO A 83 -11.71 -8.36 -14.25
N PRO A 84 -10.46 -8.62 -13.82
CA PRO A 84 -10.04 -8.39 -12.43
C PRO A 84 -10.00 -6.89 -12.09
N GLU A 85 -9.79 -6.04 -13.09
CA GLU A 85 -9.50 -4.62 -12.90
C GLU A 85 -10.44 -3.71 -13.73
N LEU A 86 -10.64 -2.48 -13.27
CA LEU A 86 -11.37 -1.46 -14.01
C LEU A 86 -10.54 -0.90 -15.16
N SER A 87 -11.22 -0.54 -16.26
CA SER A 87 -10.58 0.15 -17.39
C SER A 87 -10.19 1.59 -17.03
N PRO A 88 -9.16 2.18 -17.67
CA PRO A 88 -8.80 3.59 -17.51
C PRO A 88 -9.98 4.58 -17.56
N THR A 89 -10.94 4.34 -18.47
CA THR A 89 -12.12 5.19 -18.62
C THR A 89 -13.07 5.08 -17.43
N GLN A 90 -13.26 3.88 -16.88
CA GLN A 90 -14.10 3.68 -15.70
C GLN A 90 -13.48 4.35 -14.47
N ILE A 91 -12.16 4.19 -14.28
CA ILE A 91 -11.44 4.81 -13.17
C ILE A 91 -11.52 6.33 -13.26
N GLN A 92 -11.29 6.90 -14.45
CA GLN A 92 -11.42 8.34 -14.67
C GLN A 92 -12.81 8.84 -14.32
N ALA A 93 -13.87 8.15 -14.75
CA ALA A 93 -15.25 8.54 -14.45
C ALA A 93 -15.55 8.53 -12.94
N MET A 94 -14.95 7.63 -12.18
CA MET A 94 -15.09 7.61 -10.71
C MET A 94 -14.38 8.80 -10.07
N VAL A 95 -13.16 9.12 -10.49
CA VAL A 95 -12.39 10.26 -9.97
C VAL A 95 -13.04 11.59 -10.37
N ASP A 96 -13.58 11.70 -11.58
CA ASP A 96 -14.31 12.91 -12.02
C ASP A 96 -15.58 13.13 -11.20
N LYS A 97 -16.23 12.03 -10.78
CA LYS A 97 -17.44 12.07 -9.96
C LYS A 97 -17.15 12.49 -8.51
N ASP A 98 -16.05 11.99 -7.93
CA ASP A 98 -15.66 12.31 -6.56
C ASP A 98 -14.14 12.53 -6.42
N PRO A 99 -13.63 13.70 -6.86
CA PRO A 99 -12.22 14.03 -6.74
C PRO A 99 -11.80 14.25 -5.28
N VAL A 100 -12.74 14.47 -4.37
CA VAL A 100 -12.46 14.62 -2.93
C VAL A 100 -12.08 13.27 -2.34
N LEU A 101 -12.81 12.20 -2.69
CA LEU A 101 -12.48 10.84 -2.26
C LEU A 101 -11.11 10.40 -2.78
N TRP A 102 -10.79 10.65 -4.05
CA TRP A 102 -9.45 10.36 -4.61
C TRP A 102 -8.34 11.01 -3.77
N ASN A 103 -8.47 12.32 -3.52
CA ASN A 103 -7.50 13.04 -2.69
C ASN A 103 -7.45 12.51 -1.26
N ALA A 104 -8.59 12.14 -0.66
CA ALA A 104 -8.64 11.59 0.68
C ALA A 104 -7.89 10.24 0.78
N LYS A 105 -7.96 9.39 -0.25
CA LYS A 105 -7.18 8.13 -0.30
C LYS A 105 -5.67 8.40 -0.38
N ILE A 106 -5.26 9.37 -1.18
CA ILE A 106 -3.86 9.83 -1.25
C ILE A 106 -3.38 10.34 0.12
N GLU A 107 -4.20 11.15 0.81
CA GLU A 107 -3.86 11.62 2.16
C GLU A 107 -3.78 10.48 3.17
N ALA A 108 -4.67 9.48 3.09
CA ALA A 108 -4.67 8.36 4.01
C ALA A 108 -3.34 7.58 3.94
N LEU A 109 -2.87 7.25 2.74
CA LEU A 109 -1.58 6.57 2.56
C LEU A 109 -0.42 7.45 3.03
N ARG A 110 -0.44 8.74 2.72
CA ARG A 110 0.58 9.68 3.19
C ARG A 110 0.64 9.76 4.71
N ASN A 111 -0.51 9.77 5.38
CA ASN A 111 -0.57 9.87 6.84
C ASN A 111 0.06 8.66 7.52
N VAL A 112 -0.14 7.44 7.00
CA VAL A 112 0.56 6.25 7.50
C VAL A 112 2.07 6.37 7.30
N ALA A 113 2.52 6.84 6.14
CA ALA A 113 3.95 7.07 5.92
C ALA A 113 4.54 8.11 6.90
N LEU A 114 3.79 9.16 7.24
CA LEU A 114 4.22 10.12 8.27
C LEU A 114 4.26 9.51 9.68
N GLU A 115 3.32 8.63 10.01
CA GLU A 115 3.34 7.88 11.26
C GLU A 115 4.59 7.00 11.37
N VAL A 116 4.95 6.29 10.29
CA VAL A 116 6.19 5.51 10.21
C VAL A 116 7.41 6.39 10.47
N LEU A 117 7.44 7.64 9.99
CA LEU A 117 8.56 8.56 10.31
C LEU A 117 8.66 8.90 11.80
N GLU A 118 7.53 9.00 12.51
CA GLU A 118 7.55 9.19 13.96
C GLU A 118 7.99 7.93 14.70
N ILE A 119 7.55 6.76 14.25
CA ILE A 119 7.97 5.44 14.77
C ILE A 119 9.49 5.27 14.63
N VAL A 120 10.06 5.60 13.47
CA VAL A 120 11.51 5.51 13.22
C VAL A 120 12.32 6.37 14.20
N LYS A 121 11.82 7.54 14.63
CA LYS A 121 12.50 8.37 15.64
C LYS A 121 12.57 7.69 17.00
N ARG A 122 11.52 6.93 17.36
CA ARG A 122 11.44 6.17 18.60
C ARG A 122 12.13 4.81 18.50
N LYS A 123 12.35 4.32 17.28
CA LYS A 123 12.85 2.97 16.98
C LYS A 123 11.96 1.88 17.59
N ASP A 124 10.65 2.07 17.52
CA ASP A 124 9.66 1.14 18.08
C ASP A 124 9.30 0.07 17.04
N VAL A 125 9.69 -1.17 17.32
CA VAL A 125 9.49 -2.31 16.39
C VAL A 125 8.04 -2.79 16.42
N ASP A 126 7.38 -2.75 17.57
CA ASP A 126 6.01 -3.25 17.71
C ASP A 126 5.04 -2.28 17.02
N GLU A 127 5.26 -0.98 17.17
CA GLU A 127 4.50 0.03 16.42
C GLU A 127 4.82 -0.02 14.92
N LEU A 128 6.05 -0.31 14.51
CA LEU A 128 6.39 -0.48 13.09
C LEU A 128 5.64 -1.67 12.47
N PHE A 129 5.48 -2.77 13.22
CA PHE A 129 4.69 -3.91 12.78
C PHE A 129 3.21 -3.55 12.61
N ALA A 130 2.62 -2.83 13.57
CA ALA A 130 1.24 -2.35 13.46
C ALA A 130 1.05 -1.39 12.27
N ALA A 131 2.01 -0.49 12.05
CA ALA A 131 1.98 0.44 10.92
C ALA A 131 2.06 -0.26 9.56
N GLY A 132 2.64 -1.47 9.48
CA GLY A 132 2.58 -2.30 8.28
C GLY A 132 1.15 -2.73 7.92
N GLU A 133 0.34 -3.08 8.91
CA GLU A 133 -1.09 -3.40 8.69
C GLU A 133 -1.89 -2.15 8.26
N ASP A 134 -1.61 -1.00 8.87
CA ASP A 134 -2.27 0.24 8.49
C ASP A 134 -1.86 0.74 7.10
N LEU A 135 -0.62 0.44 6.70
CA LEU A 135 -0.12 0.70 5.34
C LEU A 135 -0.87 -0.17 4.32
N ASP A 136 -0.98 -1.47 4.58
CA ASP A 136 -1.76 -2.41 3.74
C ASP A 136 -3.22 -1.94 3.59
N LYS A 137 -3.89 -1.59 4.69
CA LYS A 137 -5.26 -1.05 4.66
C LYS A 137 -5.38 0.23 3.85
N ALA A 138 -4.37 1.11 3.89
CA ALA A 138 -4.38 2.35 3.12
C ALA A 138 -4.24 2.07 1.61
N CYS A 139 -3.34 1.15 1.24
CA CYS A 139 -3.17 0.67 -0.14
C CYS A 139 -4.46 0.02 -0.66
N GLU A 140 -4.96 -1.01 0.04
CA GLU A 140 -6.18 -1.74 -0.33
C GLU A 140 -7.41 -0.84 -0.31
N GLY A 141 -7.49 0.10 0.63
CA GLY A 141 -8.56 1.07 0.69
C GLY A 141 -8.68 1.94 -0.58
N CYS A 142 -7.59 2.12 -1.33
CA CYS A 142 -7.59 2.78 -2.63
C CYS A 142 -7.80 1.79 -3.78
N HIS A 143 -7.13 0.65 -3.77
CA HIS A 143 -7.23 -0.34 -4.85
C HIS A 143 -8.61 -1.00 -4.94
N LEU A 144 -9.25 -1.29 -3.81
CA LEU A 144 -10.62 -1.83 -3.77
C LEU A 144 -11.69 -0.78 -4.11
N GLU A 145 -11.32 0.48 -4.25
CA GLU A 145 -12.19 1.53 -4.77
C GLU A 145 -11.98 1.72 -6.27
N TYR A 146 -10.73 1.84 -6.71
CA TYR A 146 -10.40 2.32 -8.06
C TYR A 146 -9.74 1.30 -8.98
N TRP A 147 -9.15 0.21 -8.48
CA TRP A 147 -8.41 -0.75 -9.30
C TRP A 147 -9.19 -2.05 -9.51
N TYR A 148 -9.45 -2.80 -8.43
CA TYR A 148 -10.13 -4.11 -8.45
C TYR A 148 -11.29 -4.17 -7.44
N PRO A 149 -12.32 -3.29 -7.56
CA PRO A 149 -13.42 -3.24 -6.59
C PRO A 149 -14.23 -4.54 -6.50
N GLY A 150 -14.15 -5.42 -7.50
CA GLY A 150 -14.77 -6.75 -7.47
C GLY A 150 -14.27 -7.63 -6.32
N ASP A 151 -13.03 -7.43 -5.86
CA ASP A 151 -12.40 -8.27 -4.84
C ASP A 151 -12.74 -7.84 -3.41
N ARG A 152 -13.40 -6.68 -3.23
CA ARG A 152 -13.71 -6.11 -1.91
C ARG A 152 -14.37 -7.13 -0.99
N LYS A 153 -15.34 -7.88 -1.50
CA LYS A 153 -16.05 -8.88 -0.70
C LYS A 153 -15.10 -9.97 -0.20
N ALA A 154 -14.21 -10.47 -1.06
CA ALA A 154 -13.26 -11.52 -0.71
C ALA A 154 -12.25 -11.01 0.33
N VAL A 155 -11.70 -9.81 0.14
CA VAL A 155 -10.76 -9.19 1.08
C VAL A 155 -11.40 -8.96 2.45
N GLU A 156 -12.63 -8.43 2.48
CA GLU A 156 -13.35 -8.23 3.74
C GLU A 156 -13.72 -9.54 4.44
N GLU A 157 -13.99 -10.61 3.68
CA GLU A 157 -14.22 -11.95 4.23
C GLU A 157 -12.95 -12.53 4.87
N ASP A 158 -11.80 -12.41 4.21
CA ASP A 158 -10.49 -12.85 4.72
C ASP A 158 -10.12 -12.10 6.02
N ALA A 159 -10.27 -10.77 6.03
CA ALA A 159 -9.99 -9.94 7.22
C ALA A 159 -10.84 -10.38 8.44
N ARG A 160 -12.13 -10.71 8.22
CA ARG A 160 -13.01 -11.23 9.29
C ARG A 160 -12.61 -12.62 9.78
N GLN A 161 -11.97 -13.42 8.96
CA GLN A 161 -11.49 -14.75 9.34
C GLN A 161 -10.16 -14.68 10.10
N LYS A 162 -9.23 -13.80 9.68
CA LYS A 162 -7.94 -13.57 10.37
C LYS A 162 -8.12 -13.08 11.81
N ALA A 163 -9.13 -12.25 12.08
CA ALA A 163 -9.48 -11.81 13.44
C ALA A 163 -9.86 -12.95 14.41
N ARG A 164 -10.07 -14.19 13.92
CA ARG A 164 -10.42 -15.36 14.74
C ARG A 164 -9.22 -16.21 15.18
N PHE A 165 -8.00 -15.89 14.79
CA PHE A 165 -6.79 -16.47 15.38
C PHE A 165 -6.39 -15.71 16.64
N GLU A 166 -7.23 -15.81 17.67
CA GLU A 166 -6.87 -15.34 19.01
C GLU A 166 -5.63 -16.12 19.48
N LYS A 167 -4.63 -15.36 19.94
CA LYS A 167 -3.40 -15.83 20.57
C LYS A 167 -3.77 -16.91 21.59
N ALA A 168 -3.43 -18.17 21.32
CA ALA A 168 -3.61 -19.23 22.31
C ALA A 168 -2.98 -18.75 23.62
N GLU A 169 -3.81 -18.55 24.65
CA GLU A 169 -3.36 -18.12 25.97
C GLU A 169 -2.25 -19.06 26.41
N LYS A 170 -1.06 -18.50 26.67
CA LYS A 170 0.03 -19.25 27.31
C LYS A 170 -0.46 -19.64 28.71
N LYS A 171 -0.84 -20.90 28.89
CA LYS A 171 -0.96 -21.54 30.21
C LYS A 171 0.40 -21.69 30.87
#